data_AF-A0A7J9LLG1-F1
#
_entry.id   AF-A0A7J9LLG1-F1
#
_cell.length_a   1.000
_cell.length_b   1.000
_cell.length_c   1.000
_cell.angle_alpha   90.00
_cell.angle_beta   90.00
_cell.angle_gamma   90.00
#
_symmetry.space_group_name_H-M   'P 1'
#
loop_
_entity.id
_entity.type
_entity.pdbx_description
1 polymer ?
#
loop_
_entity_poly.entity_id
_entity_poly.type
_entity_poly.pdbx_seq_one_letter_code
_entity_poly.pdbx_strand_id
1 'polypeptide(L)'
;VSFVIAKITAICPISLLKRISDLLRWQYKDSSLNLPWKLNTLPIFTDSSPLYHTLQRPQPLSAQEESDLELAHQRLLKLCQKCAQYNVPLTIDAEDTSIQPAIDYFTYSSAIMYNKDDNPIVYGTMQAYLKDARERLFNTARTAEKLGIPMGFKLVRGAYMSSETKLASSLGFDSPVHNTIQDTHACFNDCASFMIEKIADGYGGLVLATHNLESGKLAASKARNLGIEKGNQKLEFAQLYGMSEALSFGLRNAGFQVSKYLPYGPVDMVMPYLLRRAEENRGLLSTSSLDRTLMGKELKRRLKSLQFAKPEMAASAAGSMKIEIGTP
;
A
#
# COMPACT_ATOMS: atom_id res chain seq x y z
N VAL A 1 2.50 -15.78 -2.53
CA VAL A 1 2.73 -14.38 -2.10
C VAL A 1 2.39 -13.51 -3.28
N SER A 2 1.43 -12.59 -3.15
CA SER A 2 1.02 -11.74 -4.27
C SER A 2 1.98 -10.57 -4.48
N PHE A 3 2.54 -10.02 -3.39
CA PHE A 3 3.47 -8.90 -3.39
C PHE A 3 4.53 -9.08 -2.31
N VAL A 4 5.77 -8.70 -2.61
CA VAL A 4 6.81 -8.44 -1.61
C VAL A 4 6.71 -6.97 -1.22
N ILE A 5 6.81 -6.68 0.08
CA ILE A 5 6.78 -5.30 0.59
C ILE A 5 8.16 -4.98 1.15
N ALA A 6 8.73 -3.85 0.74
CA ALA A 6 10.00 -3.36 1.27
C ALA A 6 9.86 -1.94 1.83
N LYS A 7 10.62 -1.67 2.87
CA LYS A 7 10.85 -0.33 3.40
C LYS A 7 12.26 0.10 3.08
N ILE A 8 12.41 1.29 2.50
CA ILE A 8 13.75 1.82 2.20
C ILE A 8 14.54 2.06 3.49
N THR A 9 13.87 2.41 4.59
CA THR A 9 14.48 2.54 5.92
C THR A 9 15.10 1.25 6.47
N ALA A 10 14.77 0.09 5.92
CA ALA A 10 15.42 -1.17 6.27
C ALA A 10 16.77 -1.38 5.55
N ILE A 11 17.03 -0.64 4.47
CA ILE A 11 18.23 -0.79 3.63
C ILE A 11 19.06 0.49 3.49
N CYS A 12 18.54 1.62 3.96
CA CYS A 12 19.16 2.94 3.96
C CYS A 12 18.91 3.66 5.30
N PRO A 13 19.93 4.23 5.96
CA PRO A 13 19.75 4.96 7.20
C PRO A 13 18.76 6.14 7.06
N ILE A 14 17.90 6.35 8.06
CA ILE A 14 16.93 7.45 8.08
C ILE A 14 17.62 8.82 7.96
N SER A 15 18.80 8.99 8.58
CA SER A 15 19.59 10.22 8.48
C SER A 15 19.97 10.54 7.03
N LEU A 16 20.41 9.53 6.27
CA LEU A 16 20.75 9.67 4.86
C LEU A 16 19.50 9.94 4.00
N LEU A 17 18.37 9.26 4.27
CA LEU A 17 17.11 9.53 3.57
C LEU A 17 16.61 10.96 3.78
N LYS A 18 16.80 11.53 4.97
CA LYS A 18 16.50 12.95 5.24
C LYS A 18 17.39 13.85 4.39
N ARG A 19 18.72 13.62 4.38
CA ARG A 19 19.68 14.37 3.57
C ARG A 19 19.35 14.34 2.08
N ILE A 20 19.03 13.17 1.54
CA ILE A 20 18.62 12.99 0.14
C ILE A 20 17.31 13.75 -0.13
N SER A 21 16.32 13.63 0.76
CA SER A 21 15.05 14.32 0.60
C SER A 21 15.21 15.84 0.61
N ASP A 22 16.09 16.37 1.46
CA ASP A 22 16.41 17.80 1.51
C ASP A 22 17.08 18.27 0.23
N LEU A 23 18.06 17.53 -0.28
CA LEU A 23 18.73 17.84 -1.55
C LEU A 23 17.76 17.81 -2.73
N LEU A 24 16.85 16.83 -2.78
CA LEU A 24 15.82 16.74 -3.81
C LEU A 24 14.81 17.89 -3.70
N ARG A 25 14.36 18.26 -2.50
CA ARG A 25 13.47 19.42 -2.28
C ARG A 25 14.16 20.71 -2.69
N TRP A 26 15.44 20.88 -2.39
CA TRP A 26 16.18 22.07 -2.78
C TRP A 26 16.35 22.15 -4.29
N GLN A 27 16.70 21.03 -4.95
CA GLN A 27 16.80 20.99 -6.42
C GLN A 27 15.46 21.31 -7.11
N TYR A 28 14.33 20.96 -6.49
CA TYR A 28 13.01 21.35 -7.00
C TYR A 28 12.80 22.87 -6.95
N LYS A 29 13.27 23.55 -5.89
CA LYS A 29 13.22 25.01 -5.76
C LYS A 29 14.22 25.72 -6.66
N ASP A 30 15.40 25.14 -6.81
CA ASP A 30 16.54 25.69 -7.53
C ASP A 30 17.10 24.63 -8.48
N SER A 31 16.65 24.68 -9.74
CA SER A 31 17.04 23.74 -10.78
C SER A 31 18.51 23.84 -11.19
N SER A 32 19.24 24.87 -10.74
CA SER A 32 20.68 25.01 -10.96
C SER A 32 21.50 24.08 -10.05
N LEU A 33 20.91 23.53 -8.98
CA LEU A 33 21.57 22.58 -8.10
C LEU A 33 21.82 21.26 -8.84
N ASN A 34 23.10 20.98 -9.13
CA ASN A 34 23.51 19.68 -9.64
C ASN A 34 23.67 18.66 -8.51
N LEU A 35 23.11 17.46 -8.70
CA LEU A 35 23.22 16.33 -7.78
C LEU A 35 23.92 15.18 -8.53
N PRO A 36 25.26 15.05 -8.43
CA PRO A 36 26.02 14.14 -9.28
C PRO A 36 25.68 12.65 -9.07
N TRP A 37 25.23 12.29 -7.87
CA TRP A 37 24.78 10.94 -7.52
C TRP A 37 23.35 10.62 -7.97
N LYS A 38 22.60 11.62 -8.47
CA LYS A 38 21.16 11.46 -8.75
C LYS A 38 20.94 10.71 -10.06
N LEU A 39 20.33 9.54 -9.95
CA LEU A 39 19.87 8.74 -11.08
C LEU A 39 18.65 9.37 -11.76
N ASN A 40 18.40 8.97 -13.02
CA ASN A 40 17.15 9.28 -13.70
C ASN A 40 15.96 8.79 -12.87
N THR A 41 14.95 9.63 -12.73
CA THR A 41 13.76 9.39 -11.91
C THR A 41 12.53 10.02 -12.57
N LEU A 42 11.35 9.61 -12.12
CA LEU A 42 10.08 10.26 -12.44
C LEU A 42 9.86 11.48 -11.52
N PRO A 43 8.89 12.36 -11.83
CA PRO A 43 8.53 13.48 -10.97
C PRO A 43 8.18 13.03 -9.55
N ILE A 44 8.79 13.68 -8.55
CA ILE A 44 8.62 13.40 -7.11
C ILE A 44 7.76 14.47 -6.44
N PHE A 45 7.83 15.70 -6.92
CA PHE A 45 7.16 16.86 -6.34
C PHE A 45 6.16 17.47 -7.31
N THR A 46 5.28 18.28 -6.75
CA THR A 46 4.41 19.22 -7.44
C THR A 46 4.46 20.57 -6.74
N ASP A 47 3.81 21.59 -7.31
CA ASP A 47 3.76 22.93 -6.71
C ASP A 47 3.03 22.95 -5.36
N SER A 48 2.15 21.96 -5.14
CA SER A 48 1.44 21.75 -3.88
C SER A 48 2.20 20.90 -2.86
N SER A 49 3.39 20.38 -3.20
CA SER A 49 4.17 19.53 -2.29
C SER A 49 4.70 20.30 -1.06
N PRO A 50 4.78 19.65 0.12
CA PRO A 50 5.29 20.29 1.33
C PRO A 50 6.82 20.46 1.27
N LEU A 51 7.27 21.67 0.94
CA LEU A 51 8.70 22.00 0.85
C LEU A 51 9.27 22.64 2.13
N TYR A 52 8.47 22.76 3.19
CA TYR A 52 8.85 23.41 4.45
C TYR A 52 9.89 22.63 5.28
N HIS A 53 10.11 21.34 4.96
CA HIS A 53 11.16 20.53 5.59
C HIS A 53 12.57 21.08 5.34
N THR A 54 12.75 21.81 4.23
CA THR A 54 14.07 22.28 3.77
C THR A 54 14.03 23.79 3.54
N LEU A 55 14.22 24.56 4.60
CA LEU A 55 14.19 26.04 4.56
C LEU A 55 15.53 26.66 4.13
N GLN A 56 16.62 25.93 4.35
CA GLN A 56 17.98 26.38 4.04
C GLN A 56 18.63 25.44 3.02
N ARG A 57 19.59 25.96 2.27
CA ARG A 57 20.33 25.17 1.28
C ARG A 57 21.09 24.04 1.98
N PRO A 58 20.77 22.77 1.69
CA PRO A 58 21.49 21.66 2.29
C PRO A 58 22.90 21.59 1.70
N GLN A 59 23.86 21.13 2.51
CA GLN A 59 25.19 20.79 2.02
C GLN A 59 25.11 19.58 1.06
N PRO A 60 26.05 19.45 0.12
CA PRO A 60 26.22 18.21 -0.64
C PRO A 60 26.42 17.00 0.27
N LEU A 61 26.13 15.80 -0.24
CA LEU A 61 26.47 14.57 0.48
C LEU A 61 27.98 14.48 0.66
N SER A 62 28.41 13.96 1.81
CA SER A 62 29.80 13.57 2.03
C SER A 62 30.14 12.31 1.22
N ALA A 63 31.43 12.04 1.00
CA ALA A 63 31.88 10.83 0.31
C ALA A 63 31.37 9.53 0.98
N GLN A 64 31.26 9.52 2.32
CA GLN A 64 30.68 8.39 3.04
C GLN A 64 29.17 8.26 2.77
N GLU A 65 28.42 9.36 2.77
CA GLU A 65 26.98 9.36 2.47
C GLU A 65 26.71 8.92 1.02
N GLU A 66 27.55 9.30 0.06
CA GLU A 66 27.45 8.81 -1.33
C GLU A 66 27.76 7.32 -1.44
N SER A 67 28.78 6.83 -0.72
CA SER A 67 29.07 5.39 -0.63
C SER A 67 27.91 4.60 -0.01
N ASP A 68 27.30 5.13 1.05
CA ASP A 68 26.15 4.49 1.72
C ASP A 68 24.90 4.49 0.83
N LEU A 69 24.70 5.56 0.06
CA LEU A 69 23.64 5.67 -0.96
C LEU A 69 23.82 4.61 -2.05
N GLU A 70 25.03 4.44 -2.57
CA GLU A 70 25.34 3.41 -3.56
C GLU A 70 25.05 2.00 -3.02
N LEU A 71 25.46 1.70 -1.78
CA LEU A 71 25.13 0.43 -1.14
C LEU A 71 23.62 0.22 -0.97
N ALA A 72 22.87 1.28 -0.64
CA ALA A 72 21.41 1.21 -0.54
C ALA A 72 20.77 0.93 -1.92
N HIS A 73 21.26 1.56 -2.99
CA HIS A 73 20.84 1.25 -4.35
C HIS A 73 21.11 -0.22 -4.68
N GLN A 74 22.32 -0.72 -4.46
CA GLN A 74 22.67 -2.12 -4.74
C GLN A 74 21.77 -3.12 -4.00
N ARG A 75 21.42 -2.85 -2.74
CA ARG A 75 20.47 -3.68 -1.96
C ARG A 75 19.07 -3.67 -2.59
N LEU A 76 18.57 -2.50 -3.00
CA LEU A 76 17.26 -2.38 -3.64
C LEU A 76 17.24 -3.08 -5.01
N LEU A 77 18.26 -2.86 -5.84
CA LEU A 77 18.38 -3.49 -7.16
C LEU A 77 18.43 -5.02 -7.04
N LYS A 78 19.11 -5.57 -6.01
CA LYS A 78 19.09 -7.02 -5.73
C LYS A 78 17.68 -7.53 -5.40
N LEU A 79 16.89 -6.76 -4.65
CA LEU A 79 15.48 -7.09 -4.40
C LEU A 79 14.65 -7.03 -5.68
N CYS A 80 14.77 -5.96 -6.46
CA CYS A 80 14.09 -5.81 -7.76
C CYS A 80 14.42 -6.96 -8.72
N GLN A 81 15.71 -7.33 -8.83
CA GLN A 81 16.16 -8.44 -9.67
C GLN A 81 15.54 -9.76 -9.23
N LYS A 82 15.50 -10.05 -7.93
CA LYS A 82 14.86 -11.27 -7.41
C LYS A 82 13.36 -11.28 -7.67
N CYS A 83 12.69 -10.16 -7.45
CA CYS A 83 11.27 -9.99 -7.71
C CYS A 83 10.95 -10.21 -9.20
N ALA A 84 11.75 -9.64 -10.11
CA ALA A 84 11.63 -9.87 -11.55
C ALA A 84 11.88 -11.34 -11.93
N GLN A 85 12.93 -11.98 -11.39
CA GLN A 85 13.26 -13.39 -11.64
C GLN A 85 12.11 -14.35 -11.26
N TYR A 86 11.42 -14.08 -10.16
CA TYR A 86 10.31 -14.90 -9.68
C TYR A 86 8.93 -14.41 -10.15
N ASN A 87 8.88 -13.34 -10.95
CA ASN A 87 7.65 -12.67 -11.37
C ASN A 87 6.72 -12.34 -10.18
N VAL A 88 7.29 -11.80 -9.11
CA VAL A 88 6.54 -11.34 -7.92
C VAL A 88 6.73 -9.83 -7.80
N PRO A 89 5.66 -9.02 -7.86
CA PRO A 89 5.76 -7.59 -7.68
C PRO A 89 6.35 -7.16 -6.34
N LEU A 90 7.17 -6.11 -6.36
CA LEU A 90 7.75 -5.42 -5.22
C LEU A 90 7.04 -4.09 -4.99
N THR A 91 6.44 -3.91 -3.82
CA THR A 91 5.91 -2.61 -3.40
C THR A 91 6.81 -1.96 -2.38
N ILE A 92 7.18 -0.70 -2.64
CA ILE A 92 7.92 0.14 -1.71
C ILE A 92 6.92 0.91 -0.85
N ASP A 93 6.95 0.69 0.46
CA ASP A 93 6.08 1.37 1.42
C ASP A 93 6.45 2.86 1.54
N ALA A 94 5.43 3.69 1.66
CA ALA A 94 5.57 5.11 1.99
C ALA A 94 5.67 5.32 3.50
N GLU A 95 6.36 6.40 3.89
CA GLU A 95 6.56 6.83 5.27
C GLU A 95 6.11 8.30 5.44
N ASP A 96 6.68 9.03 6.40
CA ASP A 96 6.35 10.44 6.61
C ASP A 96 7.01 11.36 5.57
N THR A 97 6.46 12.56 5.40
CA THR A 97 6.84 13.51 4.35
C THR A 97 8.28 14.02 4.50
N SER A 98 8.95 13.80 5.64
CA SER A 98 10.35 14.21 5.84
C SER A 98 11.34 13.35 5.04
N ILE A 99 11.00 12.08 4.78
CA ILE A 99 11.85 11.14 4.02
C ILE A 99 11.20 10.60 2.74
N GLN A 100 9.90 10.84 2.54
CA GLN A 100 9.17 10.34 1.37
C GLN A 100 9.82 10.69 0.01
N PRO A 101 10.40 11.89 -0.21
CA PRO A 101 11.04 12.18 -1.48
C PRO A 101 12.21 11.27 -1.83
N ALA A 102 13.03 10.88 -0.84
CA ALA A 102 14.09 9.90 -1.05
C ALA A 102 13.49 8.52 -1.38
N ILE A 103 12.42 8.11 -0.70
CA ILE A 103 11.72 6.84 -0.96
C ILE A 103 11.17 6.81 -2.40
N ASP A 104 10.52 7.88 -2.83
CA ASP A 104 9.99 8.03 -4.19
C ASP A 104 11.14 8.02 -5.22
N TYR A 105 12.26 8.70 -4.94
CA TYR A 105 13.47 8.65 -5.76
C TYR A 105 14.01 7.21 -5.94
N PHE A 106 14.18 6.46 -4.85
CA PHE A 106 14.61 5.06 -4.91
C PHE A 106 13.63 4.20 -5.70
N THR A 107 12.33 4.42 -5.49
CA THR A 107 11.26 3.67 -6.15
C THR A 107 11.26 3.94 -7.66
N TYR A 108 11.25 5.21 -8.07
CA TYR A 108 11.08 5.59 -9.46
C TYR A 108 12.33 5.34 -10.29
N SER A 109 13.52 5.56 -9.73
CA SER A 109 14.78 5.16 -10.40
C SER A 109 14.84 3.65 -10.63
N SER A 110 14.42 2.85 -9.64
CA SER A 110 14.34 1.39 -9.79
C SER A 110 13.26 0.95 -10.77
N ALA A 111 12.10 1.62 -10.79
CA ALA A 111 11.03 1.35 -11.75
C ALA A 111 11.50 1.62 -13.20
N ILE A 112 12.23 2.70 -13.44
CA ILE A 112 12.82 2.99 -14.75
C ILE A 112 13.75 1.86 -15.23
N MET A 113 14.49 1.22 -14.31
CA MET A 113 15.40 0.13 -14.66
C MET A 113 14.71 -1.22 -14.87
N TYR A 114 13.68 -1.53 -14.08
CA TYR A 114 13.11 -2.89 -13.99
C TYR A 114 11.69 -3.05 -14.52
N ASN A 115 10.90 -1.98 -14.63
CA ASN A 115 9.55 -2.09 -15.17
C ASN A 115 9.63 -2.09 -16.70
N LYS A 116 9.22 -3.20 -17.29
CA LYS A 116 9.24 -3.48 -18.74
C LYS A 116 7.99 -4.26 -19.13
N ASP A 117 7.76 -4.40 -20.43
CA ASP A 117 6.82 -5.39 -21.00
C ASP A 117 5.40 -5.32 -20.38
N ASP A 118 4.85 -4.11 -20.34
CA ASP A 118 3.50 -3.73 -19.89
C ASP A 118 3.10 -4.10 -18.45
N ASN A 119 3.93 -4.84 -17.70
CA ASN A 119 3.63 -5.28 -16.35
C ASN A 119 4.65 -4.70 -15.36
N PRO A 120 4.25 -3.78 -14.47
CA PRO A 120 5.17 -3.23 -13.49
C PRO A 120 5.59 -4.32 -12.49
N ILE A 121 6.91 -4.39 -12.21
CA ILE A 121 7.45 -5.18 -11.10
C ILE A 121 7.57 -4.31 -9.86
N VAL A 122 7.97 -3.05 -10.00
CA VAL A 122 8.16 -2.09 -8.92
C VAL A 122 6.93 -1.20 -8.79
N TYR A 123 6.39 -1.13 -7.57
CA TYR A 123 5.25 -0.31 -7.20
C TYR A 123 5.64 0.72 -6.14
N GLY A 124 5.27 1.98 -6.35
CA GLY A 124 5.38 3.04 -5.35
C GLY A 124 4.10 3.21 -4.54
N THR A 125 4.21 3.56 -3.27
CA THR A 125 3.02 3.82 -2.44
C THR A 125 2.63 5.30 -2.48
N MET A 126 1.40 5.59 -2.93
CA MET A 126 0.82 6.94 -2.91
C MET A 126 -0.13 7.10 -1.73
N GLN A 127 0.03 8.18 -0.96
CA GLN A 127 -0.74 8.43 0.25
C GLN A 127 -1.77 9.57 0.04
N ALA A 128 -3.03 9.21 -0.17
CA ALA A 128 -4.11 10.13 -0.55
C ALA A 128 -4.57 11.12 0.54
N TYR A 129 -4.06 11.03 1.77
CA TYR A 129 -4.28 12.03 2.83
C TYR A 129 -3.50 13.33 2.58
N LEU A 130 -2.44 13.29 1.76
CA LEU A 130 -1.65 14.45 1.41
C LEU A 130 -2.35 15.23 0.29
N LYS A 131 -2.39 16.56 0.45
CA LYS A 131 -3.01 17.49 -0.51
C LYS A 131 -2.42 17.40 -1.91
N ASP A 132 -1.15 17.01 -2.04
CA ASP A 132 -0.42 16.91 -3.30
C ASP A 132 -0.53 15.53 -3.98
N ALA A 133 -1.13 14.53 -3.32
CA ALA A 133 -1.06 13.13 -3.75
C ALA A 133 -1.65 12.89 -5.14
N ARG A 134 -2.80 13.51 -5.43
CA ARG A 134 -3.46 13.39 -6.74
C ARG A 134 -2.57 13.93 -7.85
N GLU A 135 -2.02 15.13 -7.65
CA GLU A 135 -1.21 15.79 -8.65
C GLU A 135 0.11 15.02 -8.88
N ARG A 136 0.76 14.58 -7.80
CA ARG A 136 1.97 13.74 -7.88
C ARG A 136 1.68 12.46 -8.65
N LEU A 137 0.64 11.71 -8.29
CA LEU A 137 0.28 10.47 -8.98
C LEU A 137 0.04 10.70 -10.48
N PHE A 138 -0.72 11.74 -10.84
CA PHE A 138 -1.05 12.02 -12.23
C PHE A 138 0.20 12.38 -13.03
N ASN A 139 1.06 13.24 -12.47
CA ASN A 139 2.29 13.68 -13.13
C ASN A 139 3.28 12.52 -13.29
N THR A 140 3.48 11.71 -12.25
CA THR A 140 4.34 10.54 -12.30
C THR A 140 3.84 9.52 -13.31
N ALA A 141 2.54 9.14 -13.27
CA ALA A 141 1.95 8.17 -14.18
C ALA A 141 2.03 8.61 -15.65
N ARG A 142 1.66 9.87 -15.95
CA ARG A 142 1.73 10.43 -17.31
C ARG A 142 3.15 10.55 -17.82
N THR A 143 4.11 10.91 -16.95
CA THR A 143 5.52 11.01 -17.36
C THR A 143 6.08 9.62 -17.64
N ALA A 144 5.78 8.64 -16.79
CA ALA A 144 6.15 7.26 -17.02
C ALA A 144 5.59 6.74 -18.35
N GLU A 145 4.33 7.08 -18.66
CA GLU A 145 3.64 6.64 -19.89
C GLU A 145 4.32 7.22 -21.14
N LYS A 146 4.66 8.51 -21.11
CA LYS A 146 5.43 9.15 -22.18
C LYS A 146 6.81 8.52 -22.39
N LEU A 147 7.40 7.97 -21.34
CA LEU A 147 8.69 7.27 -21.39
C LEU A 147 8.54 5.77 -21.73
N GLY A 148 7.32 5.25 -21.84
CA GLY A 148 7.06 3.82 -22.09
C GLY A 148 7.36 2.91 -20.90
N ILE A 149 7.30 3.42 -19.65
CA ILE A 149 7.73 2.71 -18.45
C ILE A 149 6.53 2.37 -17.57
N PRO A 150 5.95 1.15 -17.63
CA PRO A 150 4.73 0.84 -16.89
C PRO A 150 4.93 1.09 -15.39
N MET A 151 4.17 2.01 -14.80
CA MET A 151 4.32 2.38 -13.39
C MET A 151 3.23 1.74 -12.54
N GLY A 152 3.64 1.06 -11.48
CA GLY A 152 2.74 0.47 -10.47
C GLY A 152 2.54 1.40 -9.28
N PHE A 153 1.32 1.55 -8.80
CA PHE A 153 1.03 2.29 -7.57
C PHE A 153 0.26 1.45 -6.56
N LYS A 154 0.71 1.46 -5.29
CA LYS A 154 -0.14 1.10 -4.15
C LYS A 154 -0.79 2.36 -3.62
N LEU A 155 -2.10 2.47 -3.77
CA LEU A 155 -2.85 3.62 -3.28
C LEU A 155 -3.39 3.32 -1.87
N VAL A 156 -3.02 4.16 -0.91
CA VAL A 156 -3.52 4.13 0.47
C VAL A 156 -4.12 5.50 0.84
N ARG A 157 -4.89 5.57 1.93
CA ARG A 157 -5.20 6.87 2.54
C ARG A 157 -3.95 7.47 3.18
N GLY A 158 -3.35 6.78 4.14
CA GLY A 158 -2.17 7.26 4.87
C GLY A 158 -2.19 6.77 6.31
N ALA A 159 -1.06 6.90 7.00
CA ALA A 159 -0.90 6.42 8.38
C ALA A 159 -0.19 7.42 9.31
N TYR A 160 0.12 8.63 8.83
CA TYR A 160 0.98 9.60 9.54
C TYR A 160 0.28 10.96 9.78
N MET A 161 -1.05 11.04 9.58
CA MET A 161 -1.85 12.30 9.65
C MET A 161 -1.53 13.15 10.89
N SER A 162 -1.47 12.54 12.07
CA SER A 162 -1.27 13.24 13.34
C SER A 162 0.14 13.82 13.44
N SER A 163 1.17 13.04 13.11
CA SER A 163 2.56 13.50 13.17
C SER A 163 2.84 14.58 12.13
N GLU A 164 2.30 14.46 10.92
CA GLU A 164 2.42 15.49 9.87
C GLU A 164 1.83 16.82 10.31
N THR A 165 0.61 16.79 10.84
CA THR A 165 -0.11 18.00 11.28
C THR A 165 0.61 18.69 12.44
N LYS A 166 1.10 17.89 13.40
CA LYS A 166 1.89 18.42 14.54
C LYS A 166 3.20 19.05 14.07
N LEU A 167 3.91 18.40 13.15
CA LEU A 167 5.18 18.90 12.63
C LEU A 167 4.98 20.21 11.86
N ALA A 168 4.03 20.28 10.92
CA ALA A 168 3.74 21.50 10.17
C ALA A 168 3.40 22.66 11.12
N SER A 169 2.52 22.42 12.10
CA SER A 169 2.16 23.42 13.11
C SER A 169 3.35 23.89 13.95
N SER A 170 4.25 22.99 14.38
CA SER A 170 5.45 23.38 15.14
C SER A 170 6.42 24.25 14.34
N LEU A 171 6.37 24.18 13.02
CA LEU A 171 7.19 24.96 12.11
C LEU A 171 6.47 26.24 11.61
N GLY A 172 5.21 26.46 12.00
CA GLY A 172 4.42 27.61 11.56
C GLY A 172 3.86 27.49 10.14
N PHE A 173 3.74 26.27 9.60
CA PHE A 173 3.19 26.01 8.27
C PHE A 173 1.83 25.33 8.32
N ASP A 174 1.05 25.47 7.25
CA ASP A 174 -0.19 24.74 7.06
C ASP A 174 0.06 23.24 6.94
N SER A 175 -0.87 22.44 7.48
CA SER A 175 -0.78 20.98 7.40
C SER A 175 -0.81 20.52 5.94
N PRO A 176 0.09 19.59 5.54
CA PRO A 176 0.06 18.97 4.21
C PRO A 176 -1.11 18.00 4.06
N VAL A 177 -1.78 17.67 5.17
CA VAL A 177 -2.93 16.76 5.21
C VAL A 177 -4.19 17.51 4.79
N HIS A 178 -5.07 16.84 4.06
CA HIS A 178 -6.41 17.35 3.76
C HIS A 178 -7.18 17.78 5.02
N ASN A 179 -7.99 18.84 4.89
CA ASN A 179 -8.70 19.43 6.02
C ASN A 179 -9.80 18.52 6.57
N THR A 180 -10.40 17.69 5.70
CA THR A 180 -11.44 16.72 6.10
C THR A 180 -11.13 15.30 5.63
N ILE A 181 -11.75 14.32 6.29
CA ILE A 181 -11.66 12.92 5.86
C ILE A 181 -12.37 12.70 4.52
N GLN A 182 -13.40 13.48 4.21
CA GLN A 182 -14.12 13.47 2.94
C GLN A 182 -13.20 13.89 1.79
N ASP A 183 -12.37 14.91 1.99
CA ASP A 183 -11.38 15.34 0.99
C ASP A 183 -10.35 14.23 0.73
N THR A 184 -9.88 13.55 1.79
CA THR A 184 -9.01 12.37 1.64
C THR A 184 -9.71 11.24 0.87
N HIS A 185 -11.00 11.02 1.11
CA HIS A 185 -11.78 10.01 0.37
C HIS A 185 -11.95 10.40 -1.10
N ALA A 186 -12.20 11.68 -1.39
CA ALA A 186 -12.30 12.20 -2.76
C ALA A 186 -10.96 12.03 -3.49
N CYS A 187 -9.85 12.47 -2.88
CA CYS A 187 -8.50 12.30 -3.43
C CYS A 187 -8.17 10.83 -3.73
N PHE A 188 -8.48 9.93 -2.79
CA PHE A 188 -8.29 8.48 -2.98
C PHE A 188 -9.13 7.95 -4.17
N ASN A 189 -10.42 8.29 -4.22
CA ASN A 189 -11.30 7.80 -5.27
C ASN A 189 -10.92 8.36 -6.64
N ASP A 190 -10.47 9.62 -6.73
CA ASP A 190 -9.98 10.24 -7.95
C ASP A 190 -8.71 9.56 -8.48
N CYS A 191 -7.74 9.32 -7.59
CA CYS A 191 -6.51 8.60 -7.92
C CYS A 191 -6.80 7.17 -8.39
N ALA A 192 -7.69 6.46 -7.68
CA ALA A 192 -8.12 5.11 -8.05
C ALA A 192 -8.79 5.11 -9.43
N SER A 193 -9.73 6.04 -9.64
CA SER A 193 -10.48 6.22 -10.87
C SER A 193 -9.54 6.43 -12.07
N PHE A 194 -8.57 7.32 -11.93
CA PHE A 194 -7.56 7.61 -12.95
C PHE A 194 -6.68 6.40 -13.27
N MET A 195 -6.16 5.69 -12.25
CA MET A 195 -5.32 4.52 -12.50
C MET A 195 -6.08 3.35 -13.10
N ILE A 196 -7.37 3.18 -12.76
CA ILE A 196 -8.23 2.16 -13.38
C ILE A 196 -8.44 2.46 -14.86
N GLU A 197 -8.64 3.74 -15.24
CA GLU A 197 -8.67 4.15 -16.66
C GLU A 197 -7.36 3.78 -17.38
N LYS A 198 -6.21 4.10 -16.76
CA LYS A 198 -4.91 3.74 -17.33
C LYS A 198 -4.72 2.23 -17.50
N ILE A 199 -5.17 1.43 -16.54
CA ILE A 199 -5.11 -0.03 -16.65
C ILE A 199 -6.03 -0.54 -17.76
N ALA A 200 -7.22 0.06 -17.94
CA ALA A 200 -8.12 -0.28 -19.04
C ALA A 200 -7.49 0.03 -20.40
N ASP A 201 -6.68 1.09 -20.49
CA ASP A 201 -5.86 1.43 -21.66
C ASP A 201 -4.59 0.54 -21.80
N GLY A 202 -4.42 -0.46 -20.93
CA GLY A 202 -3.30 -1.41 -20.95
C GLY A 202 -2.07 -0.97 -20.17
N TYR A 203 -2.10 0.19 -19.51
CA TYR A 203 -0.93 0.83 -18.92
C TYR A 203 -0.87 0.79 -17.39
N GLY A 204 0.31 0.46 -16.84
CA GLY A 204 0.61 0.54 -15.41
C GLY A 204 -0.06 -0.55 -14.56
N GLY A 205 -0.09 -0.32 -13.25
CA GLY A 205 -0.68 -1.25 -12.26
C GLY A 205 -1.12 -0.54 -11.00
N LEU A 206 -2.07 -1.13 -10.28
CA LEU A 206 -2.72 -0.54 -9.13
C LEU A 206 -3.03 -1.58 -8.05
N VAL A 207 -2.49 -1.34 -6.86
CA VAL A 207 -2.91 -1.99 -5.61
C VAL A 207 -3.78 -1.02 -4.82
N LEU A 208 -5.09 -1.23 -4.79
CA LEU A 208 -6.05 -0.44 -4.02
C LEU A 208 -6.13 -0.93 -2.58
N ALA A 209 -5.37 -0.30 -1.69
CA ALA A 209 -5.35 -0.64 -0.27
C ALA A 209 -6.42 0.15 0.51
N THR A 210 -7.58 -0.48 0.76
CA THR A 210 -8.71 0.17 1.44
C THR A 210 -9.59 -0.80 2.23
N HIS A 211 -10.03 -0.35 3.40
CA HIS A 211 -11.06 -0.95 4.25
C HIS A 211 -12.45 -0.32 4.04
N ASN A 212 -12.51 0.79 3.30
CA ASN A 212 -13.74 1.51 3.03
C ASN A 212 -14.54 0.80 1.93
N LEU A 213 -15.71 0.28 2.31
CA LEU A 213 -16.62 -0.45 1.44
C LEU A 213 -17.06 0.37 0.22
N GLU A 214 -17.35 1.66 0.41
CA GLU A 214 -17.82 2.52 -0.67
C GLU A 214 -16.70 2.76 -1.69
N SER A 215 -15.49 3.14 -1.26
CA SER A 215 -14.34 3.24 -2.17
C SER A 215 -14.08 1.93 -2.92
N GLY A 216 -14.18 0.78 -2.25
CA GLY A 216 -14.03 -0.53 -2.86
C GLY A 216 -15.09 -0.82 -3.93
N LYS A 217 -16.37 -0.53 -3.63
CA LYS A 217 -17.48 -0.67 -4.59
C LYS A 217 -17.32 0.28 -5.79
N LEU A 218 -16.99 1.54 -5.56
CA LEU A 218 -16.78 2.54 -6.62
C LEU A 218 -15.70 2.07 -7.61
N ALA A 219 -14.54 1.66 -7.09
CA ALA A 219 -13.45 1.14 -7.91
C ALA A 219 -13.84 -0.14 -8.66
N ALA A 220 -14.47 -1.11 -7.99
CA ALA A 220 -14.92 -2.35 -8.61
C ALA A 220 -15.95 -2.11 -9.73
N SER A 221 -16.93 -1.23 -9.50
CA SER A 221 -17.93 -0.87 -10.51
C SER A 221 -17.28 -0.18 -11.70
N LYS A 222 -16.34 0.75 -11.47
CA LYS A 222 -15.62 1.43 -12.54
C LYS A 222 -14.80 0.46 -13.39
N ALA A 223 -14.05 -0.44 -12.76
CA ALA A 223 -13.27 -1.45 -13.47
C ALA A 223 -14.14 -2.35 -14.37
N ARG A 224 -15.32 -2.77 -13.89
CA ARG A 224 -16.28 -3.54 -14.71
C ARG A 224 -16.83 -2.74 -15.87
N ASN A 225 -17.19 -1.47 -15.64
CA ASN A 225 -17.75 -0.61 -16.69
C ASN A 225 -16.74 -0.35 -17.82
N LEU A 226 -15.44 -0.32 -17.48
CA LEU A 226 -14.34 -0.20 -18.44
C LEU A 226 -13.93 -1.55 -19.05
N GLY A 227 -14.63 -2.64 -18.74
CA GLY A 227 -14.35 -3.95 -19.33
C GLY A 227 -13.07 -4.62 -18.85
N ILE A 228 -12.50 -4.22 -17.70
CA ILE A 228 -11.33 -4.87 -17.13
C ILE A 228 -11.68 -6.32 -16.79
N GLU A 229 -10.93 -7.25 -17.36
CA GLU A 229 -11.17 -8.68 -17.22
C GLU A 229 -11.09 -9.15 -15.76
N LYS A 230 -11.87 -10.19 -15.45
CA LYS A 230 -11.78 -10.86 -14.15
C LYS A 230 -10.39 -11.46 -13.99
N GLY A 231 -9.80 -11.27 -12.83
CA GLY A 231 -8.47 -11.78 -12.50
C GLY A 231 -7.31 -10.99 -13.09
N ASN A 232 -7.56 -9.84 -13.74
CA ASN A 232 -6.50 -8.96 -14.26
C ASN A 232 -5.47 -8.65 -13.16
N GLN A 233 -4.21 -9.00 -13.41
CA GLN A 233 -3.12 -8.91 -12.42
C GLN A 233 -2.65 -7.46 -12.18
N LYS A 234 -3.02 -6.52 -13.06
CA LYS A 234 -2.68 -5.10 -12.93
C LYS A 234 -3.60 -4.37 -11.96
N LEU A 235 -4.75 -4.95 -11.57
CA LEU A 235 -5.68 -4.37 -10.61
C LEU A 235 -5.91 -5.32 -9.43
N GLU A 236 -5.34 -4.97 -8.29
CA GLU A 236 -5.47 -5.74 -7.06
C GLU A 236 -6.05 -4.90 -5.93
N PHE A 237 -6.93 -5.48 -5.13
CA PHE A 237 -7.43 -4.88 -3.90
C PHE A 237 -6.67 -5.44 -2.71
N ALA A 238 -6.31 -4.59 -1.75
CA ALA A 238 -5.59 -5.00 -0.57
C ALA A 238 -6.28 -4.53 0.71
N GLN A 239 -6.30 -5.41 1.71
CA GLN A 239 -6.76 -5.11 3.06
C GLN A 239 -5.70 -5.60 4.05
N LEU A 240 -5.62 -4.97 5.22
CA LEU A 240 -4.90 -5.55 6.34
C LEU A 240 -5.54 -6.89 6.77
N TYR A 241 -4.71 -7.85 7.12
CA TYR A 241 -5.18 -9.14 7.65
C TYR A 241 -6.00 -8.93 8.94
N GLY A 242 -7.17 -9.58 9.01
CA GLY A 242 -8.09 -9.45 10.15
C GLY A 242 -9.03 -8.24 10.07
N MET A 243 -9.07 -7.52 8.96
CA MET A 243 -9.92 -6.35 8.76
C MET A 243 -10.68 -6.42 7.43
N SER A 244 -11.95 -5.98 7.45
CA SER A 244 -12.83 -5.85 6.28
C SER A 244 -12.99 -7.15 5.49
N GLU A 245 -13.25 -8.26 6.19
CA GLU A 245 -13.35 -9.57 5.54
C GLU A 245 -14.52 -9.63 4.56
N ALA A 246 -15.67 -9.02 4.89
CA ALA A 246 -16.81 -8.98 3.98
C ALA A 246 -16.50 -8.28 2.66
N LEU A 247 -15.70 -7.20 2.69
CA LEU A 247 -15.23 -6.51 1.49
C LEU A 247 -14.32 -7.42 0.67
N SER A 248 -13.35 -8.08 1.32
CA SER A 248 -12.41 -8.98 0.65
C SER A 248 -13.13 -10.14 -0.05
N PHE A 249 -14.07 -10.79 0.63
CA PHE A 249 -14.89 -11.85 0.03
C PHE A 249 -15.77 -11.33 -1.11
N GLY A 250 -16.40 -10.17 -0.94
CA GLY A 250 -17.23 -9.55 -1.98
C GLY A 250 -16.43 -9.25 -3.25
N LEU A 251 -15.22 -8.70 -3.12
CA LEU A 251 -14.32 -8.40 -4.23
C LEU A 251 -13.79 -9.67 -4.91
N ARG A 252 -13.46 -10.72 -4.13
CA ARG A 252 -13.08 -12.02 -4.69
C ARG A 252 -14.20 -12.66 -5.49
N ASN A 253 -15.41 -12.69 -4.94
CA ASN A 253 -16.60 -13.23 -5.64
C ASN A 253 -16.94 -12.41 -6.89
N ALA A 254 -16.62 -11.12 -6.89
CA ALA A 254 -16.73 -10.24 -8.04
C ALA A 254 -15.69 -10.52 -9.14
N GLY A 255 -14.69 -11.38 -8.90
CA GLY A 255 -13.65 -11.74 -9.86
C GLY A 255 -12.38 -10.88 -9.78
N PHE A 256 -12.19 -10.07 -8.75
CA PHE A 256 -10.98 -9.26 -8.59
C PHE A 256 -9.87 -10.02 -7.86
N GLN A 257 -8.62 -9.59 -8.06
CA GLN A 257 -7.51 -9.99 -7.20
C GLN A 257 -7.64 -9.30 -5.85
N VAL A 258 -7.42 -10.07 -4.78
CA VAL A 258 -7.51 -9.58 -3.40
C VAL A 258 -6.38 -10.19 -2.58
N SER A 259 -5.66 -9.33 -1.87
CA SER A 259 -4.59 -9.71 -0.95
C SER A 259 -4.78 -9.18 0.45
N LYS A 260 -4.18 -9.91 1.40
CA LYS A 260 -4.12 -9.52 2.80
C LYS A 260 -2.69 -9.13 3.17
N TYR A 261 -2.52 -7.89 3.60
CA TYR A 261 -1.27 -7.39 4.15
C TYR A 261 -1.07 -7.98 5.54
N LEU A 262 -0.02 -8.78 5.69
CA LEU A 262 0.32 -9.47 6.93
C LEU A 262 1.74 -9.07 7.36
N PRO A 263 1.91 -8.32 8.45
CA PRO A 263 3.23 -8.18 9.06
C PRO A 263 3.69 -9.54 9.61
N TYR A 264 4.95 -9.87 9.41
CA TYR A 264 5.56 -11.08 9.95
C TYR A 264 6.95 -10.75 10.50
N GLY A 265 7.24 -11.21 11.71
CA GLY A 265 8.52 -11.01 12.38
C GLY A 265 8.41 -11.06 13.90
N PRO A 266 9.55 -10.92 14.60
CA PRO A 266 9.58 -10.79 16.05
C PRO A 266 8.70 -9.65 16.56
N VAL A 267 8.11 -9.82 17.76
CA VAL A 267 7.10 -8.88 18.32
C VAL A 267 7.67 -7.46 18.43
N ASP A 268 8.87 -7.32 18.97
CA ASP A 268 9.61 -6.07 19.12
C ASP A 268 9.78 -5.32 17.80
N MET A 269 10.06 -6.03 16.70
CA MET A 269 10.18 -5.42 15.37
C MET A 269 8.83 -4.96 14.79
N VAL A 270 7.72 -5.61 15.17
CA VAL A 270 6.38 -5.25 14.68
C VAL A 270 5.64 -4.26 15.60
N MET A 271 6.15 -3.96 16.80
CA MET A 271 5.51 -3.03 17.74
C MET A 271 5.15 -1.67 17.12
N PRO A 272 6.03 -0.98 16.37
CA PRO A 272 5.68 0.30 15.75
C PRO A 272 4.53 0.17 14.72
N TYR A 273 4.42 -0.97 14.04
CA TYR A 273 3.29 -1.26 13.16
C TYR A 273 2.00 -1.44 13.98
N LEU A 274 2.04 -2.22 15.05
CA LEU A 274 0.88 -2.48 15.91
C LEU A 274 0.33 -1.20 16.56
N LEU A 275 1.22 -0.28 17.00
CA LEU A 275 0.82 1.01 17.56
C LEU A 275 0.04 1.87 16.55
N ARG A 276 0.55 1.99 15.30
CA ARG A 276 -0.17 2.70 14.23
C ARG A 276 -1.53 2.06 13.92
N ARG A 277 -1.63 0.74 13.96
CA ARG A 277 -2.92 0.03 13.80
C ARG A 277 -3.88 0.29 14.94
N ALA A 278 -3.39 0.37 16.18
CA ALA A 278 -4.19 0.73 17.33
C ALA A 278 -4.75 2.16 17.21
N GLU A 279 -3.93 3.11 16.75
CA GLU A 279 -4.36 4.50 16.50
C GLU A 279 -5.40 4.58 15.37
N GLU A 280 -5.17 3.90 14.24
CA GLU A 280 -6.12 3.87 13.12
C GLU A 280 -7.46 3.25 13.53
N ASN A 281 -7.43 2.14 14.28
CA ASN A 281 -8.63 1.46 14.73
C ASN A 281 -9.42 2.22 15.81
N ARG A 282 -8.78 3.14 16.55
CA ARG A 282 -9.50 4.07 17.44
C ARG A 282 -10.43 4.99 16.66
N GLY A 283 -10.04 5.42 15.46
CA GLY A 283 -10.86 6.24 14.56
C GLY A 283 -11.87 5.45 13.72
N LEU A 284 -11.61 4.16 13.46
CA LEU A 284 -12.39 3.30 12.55
C LEU A 284 -13.41 2.38 13.23
N LEU A 285 -13.94 2.74 14.40
CA LEU A 285 -15.01 1.98 15.08
C LEU A 285 -16.29 1.79 14.22
N SER A 286 -16.39 2.42 13.03
CA SER A 286 -17.48 2.21 12.07
C SER A 286 -17.26 1.04 11.10
N THR A 287 -16.04 0.74 10.63
CA THR A 287 -15.81 -0.33 9.63
C THR A 287 -15.90 -1.74 10.21
N SER A 288 -15.69 -1.91 11.51
CA SER A 288 -15.85 -3.20 12.21
C SER A 288 -17.31 -3.56 12.49
N SER A 289 -18.25 -2.62 12.35
CA SER A 289 -19.67 -2.84 12.67
C SER A 289 -20.36 -3.82 11.70
N LEU A 290 -20.03 -3.74 10.41
CA LEU A 290 -20.59 -4.62 9.38
C LEU A 290 -20.09 -6.05 9.54
N ASP A 291 -18.77 -6.23 9.64
CA ASP A 291 -18.16 -7.55 9.84
C ASP A 291 -18.68 -8.19 11.13
N ARG A 292 -18.79 -7.43 12.22
CA ARG A 292 -19.39 -7.93 13.48
C ARG A 292 -20.84 -8.36 13.31
N THR A 293 -21.63 -7.57 12.59
CA THR A 293 -23.03 -7.91 12.29
C THR A 293 -23.14 -9.20 11.46
N LEU A 294 -22.32 -9.33 10.42
CA LEU A 294 -22.31 -10.50 9.55
C LEU A 294 -21.80 -11.76 10.26
N MET A 295 -20.73 -11.64 11.05
CA MET A 295 -20.26 -12.74 11.91
C MET A 295 -21.32 -13.17 12.92
N GLY A 296 -22.03 -12.21 13.54
CA GLY A 296 -23.13 -12.51 14.44
C GLY A 296 -24.29 -13.24 13.75
N LYS A 297 -24.65 -12.83 12.53
CA LYS A 297 -25.66 -13.53 11.71
C LYS A 297 -25.22 -14.95 11.37
N GLU A 298 -23.96 -15.13 10.96
CA GLU A 298 -23.40 -16.44 10.61
C GLU A 298 -23.30 -17.37 11.84
N LEU A 299 -22.87 -16.84 13.00
CA LEU A 299 -22.84 -17.59 14.25
C LEU A 299 -24.24 -18.05 14.65
N LYS A 300 -25.24 -17.16 14.59
CA LYS A 300 -26.66 -17.50 14.84
C LYS A 300 -27.15 -18.58 13.86
N ARG A 301 -26.79 -18.48 12.57
CA ARG A 301 -27.15 -19.48 11.56
C ARG A 301 -26.57 -20.86 11.90
N ARG A 302 -25.28 -20.92 12.27
CA ARG A 302 -24.60 -22.17 12.66
C ARG A 302 -25.18 -22.79 13.93
N LEU A 303 -25.49 -21.96 14.93
CA LEU A 303 -26.13 -22.42 16.17
C LEU A 303 -27.54 -22.98 15.90
N LYS A 304 -28.33 -22.31 15.05
CA LYS A 304 -29.63 -22.84 14.62
C LYS A 304 -29.47 -24.17 13.87
N SER A 305 -28.55 -24.28 12.91
CA SER A 305 -28.34 -25.56 12.20
C SER A 305 -27.89 -26.69 13.11
N LEU A 306 -27.15 -26.41 14.19
CA LEU A 306 -26.77 -27.41 15.20
C LEU A 306 -27.95 -27.82 16.09
N GLN A 307 -28.87 -26.90 16.40
CA GLN A 307 -30.11 -27.21 17.13
C GLN A 307 -31.08 -28.06 16.28
N PHE A 308 -31.12 -27.86 14.96
CA PHE A 308 -31.95 -28.65 14.04
C PHE A 308 -31.28 -29.95 13.56
N ALA A 309 -29.98 -30.16 13.82
CA ALA A 309 -29.26 -31.41 13.52
C ALA A 309 -29.40 -32.50 14.61
N LYS A 310 -30.19 -32.26 15.67
CA LYS A 310 -30.68 -33.30 16.58
C LYS A 310 -32.21 -33.31 16.49
N PRO A 311 -32.81 -34.26 15.76
CA PRO A 311 -33.08 -35.59 16.34
C PRO A 311 -33.14 -36.73 15.30
N GLU A 312 -32.12 -37.58 15.19
CA GLU A 312 -32.30 -38.91 14.56
C GLU A 312 -31.24 -39.97 14.91
N MET A 313 -30.26 -39.64 15.75
CA MET A 313 -29.17 -40.56 16.13
C MET A 313 -29.38 -41.29 17.46
N ALA A 314 -30.64 -41.49 17.89
CA ALA A 314 -30.97 -42.16 19.16
C ALA A 314 -31.78 -43.47 19.00
N ALA A 315 -32.05 -43.93 17.78
CA ALA A 315 -32.96 -45.07 17.56
C ALA A 315 -32.39 -46.26 16.77
N SER A 316 -31.06 -46.41 16.59
CA SER A 316 -30.51 -47.58 15.87
C SER A 316 -29.33 -48.30 16.54
N ALA A 317 -29.08 -48.09 17.84
CA ALA A 317 -28.03 -48.82 18.57
C ALA A 317 -28.62 -49.76 19.63
N ALA A 318 -29.60 -50.58 19.24
CA ALA A 318 -30.03 -51.76 19.98
C ALA A 318 -29.79 -53.01 19.12
N GLY A 319 -28.52 -53.25 18.78
CA GLY A 319 -28.04 -54.45 18.11
C GLY A 319 -26.88 -55.00 18.91
N SER A 320 -27.18 -55.97 19.77
CA SER A 320 -26.29 -56.69 20.66
C SER A 320 -25.02 -57.23 19.97
N MET A 321 -23.85 -56.81 20.44
CA MET A 321 -22.58 -57.49 20.16
C MET A 321 -22.03 -58.02 21.49
N LYS A 322 -22.23 -59.32 21.75
CA LYS A 322 -21.55 -60.04 22.83
C LYS A 322 -20.09 -60.24 22.40
N ILE A 323 -19.16 -59.76 23.20
CA ILE A 323 -17.73 -60.06 23.08
C ILE A 323 -17.43 -61.16 24.10
N GLU A 324 -17.18 -62.38 23.64
CA GLU A 324 -16.58 -63.44 24.44
C GLU A 324 -15.08 -63.19 24.56
N ILE A 325 -14.58 -63.17 25.80
CA ILE A 325 -13.17 -63.07 26.13
C ILE A 325 -12.68 -64.49 26.36
N GLY A 326 -11.92 -65.04 25.42
CA GLY A 326 -11.19 -66.30 25.57
C GLY A 326 -9.69 -66.03 25.65
N THR A 327 -9.13 -66.15 26.85
CA THR A 327 -7.71 -66.50 27.11
C THR A 327 -7.62 -68.04 27.23
N PRO A 328 -6.46 -68.70 26.98
CA PRO A 328 -5.09 -68.24 27.23
C PRO A 328 -4.29 -67.81 26.00
#